data_AF-A0AAE2JBS9-F1
#
_entry.id   AF-A0AAE2JBS9-F1
#
_cell.length_a   1.000
_cell.length_b   1.000
_cell.length_c   1.000
_cell.angle_alpha   90.00
_cell.angle_beta   90.00
_cell.angle_gamma   90.00
#
_symmetry.space_group_name_H-M   'P 1'
#
loop_
_entity.id
_entity.type
_entity.pdbx_description
1 polymer ?
#
loop_
_entity_poly.entity_id
_entity_poly.type
_entity_poly.pdbx_seq_one_letter_code
_entity_poly.pdbx_strand_id
1 'polypeptide(L)' 'MSERKDSKSRRNYLVKCTCPNCTQQSEHSFSRVQKGSLLICPHCNKVFQTNQKEAA' A
#
# COMPACT_ATOMS: atom_id res chain seq x y z
N MET A 1 -5.84 23.07 -18.06
CA MET A 1 -6.06 21.65 -17.73
C MET A 1 -4.69 21.01 -17.59
N SER A 2 -4.21 20.80 -16.36
CA SER A 2 -2.82 20.42 -16.12
C SER A 2 -2.54 18.98 -16.57
N GLU A 3 -1.54 18.88 -17.42
CA GLU A 3 -1.14 17.69 -18.14
C GLU A 3 -0.69 16.57 -17.19
N ARG A 4 -1.44 15.47 -17.29
CA ARG A 4 -1.04 14.05 -17.17
C ARG A 4 0.44 13.84 -16.80
N LYS A 5 0.75 13.82 -15.51
CA LYS A 5 2.04 13.35 -14.97
C LYS A 5 2.02 11.82 -14.85
N ASP A 6 1.83 11.13 -15.96
CA ASP A 6 2.11 9.70 -16.07
C ASP A 6 3.42 9.51 -16.82
N SER A 7 4.34 8.77 -16.19
CA SER A 7 5.47 8.03 -16.78
C SER A 7 6.84 8.36 -16.14
N LYS A 8 7.39 7.35 -15.44
CA LYS A 8 8.82 7.11 -15.11
C LYS A 8 9.35 7.40 -13.68
N SER A 9 8.63 6.99 -12.62
CA SER A 9 9.27 6.50 -11.38
C SER A 9 8.52 5.29 -10.84
N ARG A 10 8.45 4.27 -11.69
CA ARG A 10 7.38 3.27 -11.73
C ARG A 10 7.88 1.87 -11.40
N ARG A 11 8.81 1.72 -10.43
CA ARG A 11 9.39 0.40 -10.08
C ARG A 11 9.62 0.05 -8.61
N ASN A 12 9.46 0.94 -7.63
CA ASN A 12 9.83 0.56 -6.26
C ASN A 12 9.17 1.37 -5.13
N TYR A 13 7.92 1.82 -5.34
CA TYR A 13 7.15 2.47 -4.27
C TYR A 13 5.93 1.65 -3.85
N LEU A 14 5.47 0.70 -4.66
CA LEU A 14 4.40 -0.19 -4.24
C LEU A 14 5.00 -1.45 -3.64
N VAL A 15 4.68 -1.72 -2.39
CA VAL A 15 4.95 -2.98 -1.72
C VAL A 15 3.69 -3.83 -1.68
N LYS A 16 3.89 -5.14 -1.79
CA LYS A 16 2.82 -6.11 -1.64
C LYS A 16 2.62 -6.37 -0.15
N CYS A 17 1.42 -6.11 0.34
CA CYS A 17 1.01 -6.45 1.69
C CYS A 17 -0.15 -7.44 1.64
N THR A 18 -0.11 -8.45 2.49
CA THR A 18 -1.22 -9.39 2.66
C THR A 18 -2.27 -8.76 3.55
N CYS A 19 -3.49 -8.63 3.05
CA CYS A 19 -4.60 -8.11 3.84
C CYS A 19 -4.99 -9.13 4.92
N PRO A 20 -5.10 -8.74 6.21
CA PRO A 20 -5.51 -9.66 7.28
C PRO A 20 -7.00 -10.06 7.21
N ASN A 21 -7.81 -9.33 6.45
CA ASN A 21 -9.26 -9.59 6.36
C ASN A 21 -9.63 -10.58 5.25
N CYS A 22 -8.90 -10.57 4.14
CA CYS A 22 -9.21 -11.39 2.97
C CYS A 22 -8.03 -12.23 2.48
N THR A 23 -6.91 -12.18 3.21
CA THR A 23 -5.67 -12.95 2.96
C THR A 23 -5.06 -12.70 1.57
N GLN A 24 -5.54 -11.67 0.87
CA GLN A 24 -5.15 -11.40 -0.50
C GLN A 24 -4.00 -10.40 -0.55
N GLN A 25 -3.14 -10.57 -1.55
CA GLN A 25 -2.07 -9.63 -1.82
C GLN A 25 -2.65 -8.34 -2.40
N SER A 26 -2.32 -7.24 -1.73
CA SER A 26 -2.71 -5.88 -2.09
C SER A 26 -1.47 -5.03 -2.25
N GLU A 27 -1.39 -4.27 -3.34
CA GLU A 27 -0.28 -3.37 -3.60
C GLU A 27 -0.54 -2.01 -2.96
N HIS A 28 0.32 -1.65 -2.01
CA HIS A 28 0.24 -0.40 -1.28
C HIS A 28 1.54 0.38 -1.36
N SER A 29 1.37 1.69 -1.30
CA SER A 29 2.45 2.66 -1.13
C SER A 29 3.37 2.35 0.05
N PHE A 30 4.65 2.13 -0.20
CA PHE A 30 5.68 1.88 0.81
C PHE A 30 5.68 2.96 1.90
N SER A 31 5.62 4.24 1.52
CA SER A 31 5.57 5.32 2.51
C SER A 31 4.30 5.30 3.38
N ARG A 32 3.16 4.76 2.88
CA ARG A 32 1.95 4.61 3.69
C ARG A 32 2.06 3.39 4.61
N VAL A 33 2.64 2.31 4.11
CA VAL A 33 2.90 1.08 4.86
C VAL A 33 3.90 1.34 5.99
N GLN A 34 5.03 1.98 5.68
CA GLN A 34 6.09 2.34 6.63
C GLN A 34 5.63 3.33 7.70
N LYS A 35 4.78 4.31 7.34
CA LYS A 35 4.20 5.26 8.30
C LYS A 35 3.07 4.67 9.15
N GLY A 36 2.73 3.38 8.98
CA GLY A 36 1.62 2.76 9.70
C GLY A 36 0.27 3.42 9.42
N SER A 37 0.09 3.99 8.22
CA SER A 37 -1.17 4.63 7.84
C SER A 37 -2.26 3.59 7.61
N LEU A 38 -3.52 4.03 7.71
CA LEU A 38 -4.67 3.22 7.32
C LEU A 38 -4.62 2.94 5.81
N LEU A 39 -4.62 1.66 5.44
CA LEU A 39 -4.65 1.17 4.07
C LEU A 39 -6.02 0.56 3.79
N ILE A 40 -6.51 0.72 2.56
CA ILE A 40 -7.79 0.15 2.12
C ILE A 40 -7.47 -0.99 1.17
N CYS A 41 -7.88 -2.21 1.52
CA CYS A 41 -7.68 -3.36 0.64
C CYS A 41 -8.61 -3.24 -0.59
N PRO A 42 -8.10 -3.37 -1.82
CA PRO A 42 -8.93 -3.31 -3.04
C PRO A 42 -9.83 -4.55 -3.23
N HIS A 43 -9.57 -5.64 -2.51
CA HIS A 43 -10.33 -6.89 -2.65
C HIS A 43 -11.54 -6.97 -1.72
N CYS A 44 -11.42 -6.45 -0.49
CA CYS A 44 -12.50 -6.50 0.50
C CYS A 44 -13.01 -5.11 0.90
N ASN A 45 -12.45 -4.02 0.35
CA ASN A 45 -12.72 -2.63 0.69
C ASN A 45 -12.64 -2.31 2.20
N LYS A 46 -12.01 -3.19 2.99
CA LYS A 46 -11.82 -2.99 4.42
C LYS A 46 -10.53 -2.22 4.68
N VAL A 47 -10.62 -1.34 5.67
CA VAL A 47 -9.48 -0.58 6.16
C VAL A 47 -8.67 -1.46 7.12
N PHE A 48 -7.36 -1.47 6.97
CA PHE A 48 -6.44 -2.18 7.87
C PHE A 48 -5.16 -1.36 8.07
N GLN A 49 -4.46 -1.60 9.17
CA GLN A 49 -3.14 -1.00 9.41
C GLN A 49 -2.08 -2.08 9.20
N THR A 50 -1.03 -1.73 8.47
CA THR A 50 0.16 -2.58 8.40
C THR A 50 1.02 -2.29 9.62
N ASN A 51 0.91 -3.15 10.64
CA ASN A 51 1.84 -3.16 11.76
C ASN A 51 3.18 -3.75 11.29
N GLN A 52 3.93 -3.03 10.48
CA GLN A 52 5.36 -3.32 10.31
C GLN A 52 6.11 -2.72 11.51
N LYS A 53 5.86 -3.26 12.71
CA LYS A 53 6.80 -3.19 13.81
C LYS A 53 7.79 -4.32 13.58
N GLU A 54 8.81 -4.12 12.74
CA GLU A 54 10.04 -4.92 12.78
C GLU A 54 11.09 -4.32 11.83
N ALA A 55 11.86 -3.39 12.39
CA ALA A 55 13.23 -3.09 11.98
C ALA A 55 13.93 -2.48 13.21
N ALA A 56 14.29 -3.34 14.16
CA ALA A 56 15.31 -3.08 15.17
C ALA A 56 16.25 -4.29 15.17
#